data_AF-A0A926BKC8-F1
#
_entry.id   AF-A0A926BKC8-F1
#
_cell.length_a   1.000
_cell.length_b   1.000
_cell.length_c   1.000
_cell.angle_alpha   90.00
_cell.angle_beta   90.00
_cell.angle_gamma   90.00
#
_symmetry.space_group_name_H-M   'P 1'
#
loop_
_entity.id
_entity.type
_entity.pdbx_description
1 polymer ?
#
loop_
_entity_poly.entity_id
_entity_poly.type
_entity_poly.pdbx_seq_one_letter_code
_entity_poly.pdbx_strand_id
1 'polypeptide(L)'
;MTPVPHFFVSPSAIVADTVTLQPDAAHHAATVLRLGVHDSLVVLNNTGTAYRARITVATPKSVTATIESAFAPDTEPRTRITVAQVLPKTGEKIEQVLQHGTEIGADGFVVFQSERSVARMETRDRVEKKTERWRGIVQSAAE
;
A
#
# COMPACT_ATOMS: atom_id res chain seq x y z
N MET A 1 -1.90 9.89 -21.72
CA MET A 1 -2.81 9.93 -20.57
C MET A 1 -1.95 10.18 -19.34
N THR A 2 -2.22 11.22 -18.56
CA THR A 2 -1.49 11.44 -17.30
C THR A 2 -1.87 10.30 -16.34
N PRO A 3 -0.89 9.60 -15.73
CA PRO A 3 -1.20 8.56 -14.76
C PRO A 3 -1.99 9.16 -13.59
N VAL A 4 -3.08 8.49 -13.19
CA VAL A 4 -3.90 8.90 -12.05
C VAL A 4 -3.29 8.27 -10.79
N PRO A 5 -2.91 9.05 -9.77
CA PRO A 5 -2.31 8.52 -8.55
C PRO A 5 -3.27 7.62 -7.75
N HIS A 6 -2.73 6.58 -7.13
CA HIS A 6 -3.47 5.67 -6.25
C HIS A 6 -3.10 5.94 -4.79
N PHE A 7 -4.07 5.76 -3.89
CA PHE A 7 -3.86 5.87 -2.45
C PHE A 7 -4.62 4.76 -1.72
N PHE A 8 -3.96 4.06 -0.81
CA PHE A 8 -4.66 3.17 0.11
C PHE A 8 -5.27 3.95 1.28
N VAL A 9 -6.52 3.62 1.60
CA VAL A 9 -7.23 4.17 2.76
C VAL A 9 -7.84 3.04 3.60
N SER A 10 -8.10 3.32 4.87
CA SER A 10 -8.95 2.46 5.68
C SER A 10 -10.38 2.46 5.11
N PRO A 11 -11.11 1.34 5.12
CA PRO A 11 -12.53 1.32 4.76
C PRO A 11 -13.37 2.37 5.50
N SER A 12 -13.01 2.70 6.75
CA SER A 12 -13.67 3.72 7.56
C SER A 12 -13.49 5.16 7.05
N ALA A 13 -12.55 5.37 6.12
CA ALA A 13 -12.28 6.67 5.51
C ALA A 13 -13.25 7.00 4.36
N ILE A 14 -14.05 6.01 3.93
CA ILE A 14 -15.09 6.15 2.92
C ILE A 14 -16.44 6.20 3.63
N VAL A 15 -17.15 7.32 3.46
CA VAL A 15 -18.50 7.52 4.01
C VAL A 15 -19.40 8.00 2.88
N ALA A 16 -20.40 7.19 2.56
CA ALA A 16 -21.27 7.39 1.40
C ALA A 16 -20.48 7.57 0.10
N ASP A 17 -20.54 8.74 -0.52
CA ASP A 17 -19.85 9.12 -1.75
C ASP A 17 -18.58 9.95 -1.50
N THR A 18 -18.11 10.04 -0.26
CA THR A 18 -16.98 10.88 0.11
C THR A 18 -15.85 10.05 0.71
N VAL A 19 -14.61 10.35 0.33
CA VAL A 19 -13.40 9.76 0.89
C VAL A 19 -12.47 10.82 1.45
N THR A 20 -11.90 10.54 2.62
CA THR A 20 -10.90 11.40 3.28
C THR A 20 -9.57 10.66 3.36
N LEU A 21 -8.49 11.23 2.82
CA LEU A 21 -7.16 10.63 2.93
C LEU A 21 -6.63 10.76 4.37
N GLN A 22 -6.02 9.70 4.90
CA GLN A 22 -5.27 9.78 6.16
C GLN A 22 -4.09 10.76 6.04
N PRO A 23 -3.55 11.27 7.16
CA PRO A 23 -2.55 12.36 7.15
C PRO A 23 -1.36 12.14 6.21
N ASP A 24 -0.78 10.94 6.18
CA ASP A 24 0.38 10.64 5.35
C ASP A 24 0.04 10.66 3.85
N ALA A 25 -1.09 10.07 3.47
CA ALA A 25 -1.61 10.10 2.10
C ALA A 25 -2.01 11.51 1.67
N ALA A 26 -2.61 12.30 2.57
CA ALA A 26 -2.95 13.70 2.32
C ALA A 26 -1.70 14.55 2.07
N HIS A 27 -0.63 14.34 2.85
CA HIS A 27 0.66 15.01 2.64
C HIS A 27 1.27 14.63 1.29
N HIS A 28 1.28 13.33 0.96
CA HIS A 28 1.78 12.82 -0.32
C HIS A 28 1.01 13.44 -1.49
N ALA A 29 -0.32 13.45 -1.43
CA ALA A 29 -1.19 14.04 -2.45
C ALA A 29 -0.96 15.55 -2.63
N ALA A 30 -1.07 16.34 -1.56
CA ALA A 30 -1.10 17.80 -1.65
C ALA A 30 0.30 18.44 -1.74
N THR A 31 1.33 17.82 -1.14
CA THR A 31 2.67 18.43 -1.04
C THR A 31 3.65 17.84 -2.05
N VAL A 32 3.68 16.51 -2.18
CA VAL A 32 4.64 15.81 -3.05
C VAL A 32 4.13 15.78 -4.49
N LEU A 33 2.91 15.29 -4.69
CA LEU A 33 2.27 15.21 -6.00
C LEU A 33 1.59 16.52 -6.42
N ARG A 34 1.39 17.44 -5.47
CA ARG A 34 0.79 18.77 -5.67
C ARG A 34 -0.61 18.73 -6.31
N LEU A 35 -1.38 17.71 -5.97
CA LEU A 35 -2.77 17.56 -6.41
C LEU A 35 -3.64 18.66 -5.78
N GLY A 36 -4.50 19.25 -6.59
CA GLY A 36 -5.42 20.31 -6.22
C GLY A 36 -6.90 19.90 -6.34
N VAL A 37 -7.77 20.84 -6.01
CA VAL A 37 -9.22 20.67 -6.25
C VAL A 37 -9.46 20.40 -7.73
N HIS A 38 -10.40 19.48 -8.01
CA HIS A 38 -10.76 18.96 -9.33
C HIS A 38 -9.81 17.92 -9.94
N ASP A 39 -8.63 17.69 -9.35
CA ASP A 39 -7.78 16.58 -9.79
C ASP A 39 -8.41 15.23 -9.46
N SER A 40 -8.11 14.22 -10.29
CA SER A 40 -8.57 12.86 -10.10
C SER A 40 -7.57 12.02 -9.33
N LEU A 41 -8.07 11.13 -8.50
CA LEU A 41 -7.30 10.09 -7.83
C LEU A 41 -8.07 8.77 -7.85
N VAL A 42 -7.35 7.67 -7.60
CA VAL A 42 -7.96 6.37 -7.32
C VAL A 42 -7.71 6.02 -5.86
N VAL A 43 -8.76 5.56 -5.20
CA VAL A 43 -8.68 5.06 -3.83
C VAL A 43 -8.83 3.56 -3.81
N LEU A 44 -7.97 2.90 -3.03
CA LEU A 44 -7.99 1.48 -2.75
C LEU A 44 -8.27 1.28 -1.25
N ASN A 45 -9.22 0.42 -0.89
CA ASN A 45 -9.59 0.18 0.51
C ASN A 45 -9.24 -1.24 1.00
N ASN A 46 -8.39 -1.96 0.26
CA ASN A 46 -8.03 -3.37 0.51
C ASN A 46 -9.20 -4.37 0.48
N THR A 47 -10.37 -4.01 -0.07
CA THR A 47 -11.50 -4.96 -0.25
C THR A 47 -11.61 -5.52 -1.65
N GLY A 48 -10.64 -5.27 -2.53
CA GLY A 48 -10.70 -5.61 -3.96
C GLY A 48 -11.51 -4.64 -4.81
N THR A 49 -11.98 -3.52 -4.24
CA THR A 49 -12.68 -2.46 -4.95
C THR A 49 -11.79 -1.22 -5.01
N ALA A 50 -11.70 -0.63 -6.20
CA ALA A 50 -11.11 0.68 -6.43
C ALA A 50 -12.19 1.73 -6.68
N TYR A 51 -11.94 2.95 -6.22
CA TYR A 51 -12.86 4.06 -6.37
C TYR A 51 -12.18 5.19 -7.13
N ARG A 52 -12.76 5.61 -8.26
CA ARG A 52 -12.33 6.85 -8.90
C ARG A 52 -12.99 8.00 -8.18
N ALA A 53 -12.19 8.97 -7.74
CA ALA A 53 -12.69 10.13 -7.02
C ALA A 53 -12.07 11.43 -7.55
N ARG A 54 -12.78 12.52 -7.33
CA ARG A 54 -12.35 13.88 -7.66
C ARG A 54 -12.15 14.69 -6.40
N ILE A 55 -10.99 15.32 -6.26
CA ILE A 55 -10.64 16.10 -5.08
C ILE A 55 -11.57 17.31 -4.96
N THR A 56 -12.18 17.47 -3.78
CA THR A 56 -13.03 18.60 -3.41
C THR A 56 -12.36 19.52 -2.40
N VAL A 57 -11.42 18.99 -1.61
CA VAL A 57 -10.61 19.76 -0.66
C VAL A 57 -9.17 19.29 -0.75
N ALA A 58 -8.22 20.21 -0.92
CA ALA A 58 -6.79 19.92 -0.96
C ALA A 58 -6.03 20.85 0.00
N THR A 59 -5.61 20.32 1.14
CA THR A 59 -4.72 21.02 2.07
C THR A 59 -3.59 20.08 2.51
N PRO A 60 -2.42 20.60 2.96
CA PRO A 60 -1.33 19.76 3.45
C PRO A 60 -1.68 18.85 4.63
N LYS A 61 -2.81 19.10 5.31
CA LYS A 61 -3.27 18.33 6.49
C LYS A 61 -4.48 17.43 6.21
N SER A 62 -5.22 17.69 5.15
CA SER A 62 -6.48 17.01 4.84
C SER A 62 -6.79 17.13 3.36
N VAL A 63 -7.02 15.98 2.73
CA VAL A 63 -7.50 15.88 1.35
C VAL A 63 -8.80 15.09 1.37
N THR A 64 -9.83 15.66 0.76
CA THR A 64 -11.16 15.03 0.64
C THR A 64 -11.53 14.97 -0.84
N ALA A 65 -12.19 13.89 -1.24
CA ALA A 65 -12.62 13.68 -2.62
C ALA A 65 -14.02 13.06 -2.68
N THR A 66 -14.76 13.39 -3.74
CA THR A 66 -16.07 12.78 -4.05
C THR A 66 -15.87 11.61 -5.01
N ILE A 67 -16.43 10.46 -4.68
CA ILE A 67 -16.39 9.22 -5.45
C ILE A 67 -17.31 9.37 -6.68
N GLU A 68 -16.73 9.22 -7.86
CA GLU A 68 -17.44 9.27 -9.14
C GLU A 68 -17.84 7.87 -9.63
N SER A 69 -17.03 6.84 -9.33
CA SER A 69 -17.32 5.46 -9.70
C SER A 69 -16.54 4.45 -8.85
N ALA A 70 -17.05 3.23 -8.80
CA ALA A 70 -16.39 2.07 -8.20
C ALA A 70 -16.17 0.99 -9.27
N PHE A 71 -15.03 0.30 -9.22
CA PHE A 71 -14.66 -0.77 -10.14
C PHE A 71 -13.78 -1.80 -9.46
N ALA A 72 -13.79 -3.04 -9.96
CA ALA A 72 -12.85 -4.07 -9.56
C ALA A 72 -11.60 -3.99 -10.45
N PRO A 73 -10.39 -3.79 -9.90
CA PRO A 73 -9.16 -3.86 -10.68
C PRO A 73 -8.95 -5.27 -11.26
N ASP A 74 -8.60 -5.36 -12.54
CA ASP A 74 -8.19 -6.62 -13.20
C ASP A 74 -6.66 -6.69 -13.28
N THR A 75 -5.98 -6.42 -12.16
CA THR A 75 -4.52 -6.33 -12.06
C THR A 75 -3.89 -7.55 -11.40
N GLU A 76 -4.68 -8.32 -10.65
CA GLU A 76 -4.18 -9.47 -9.89
C GLU A 76 -3.91 -10.68 -10.80
N PRO A 77 -2.77 -11.38 -10.63
CA PRO A 77 -2.51 -12.61 -11.37
C PRO A 77 -3.54 -13.70 -11.09
N ARG A 78 -3.84 -14.51 -12.10
CA ARG A 78 -4.73 -15.69 -11.95
C ARG A 78 -4.14 -16.77 -11.04
N THR A 79 -2.81 -16.82 -10.94
CA THR A 79 -2.08 -17.81 -10.15
C THR A 79 -1.61 -17.16 -8.86
N ARG A 80 -1.99 -17.74 -7.71
CA ARG A 80 -1.52 -17.28 -6.40
C ARG A 80 -0.16 -17.85 -6.09
N ILE A 81 0.82 -16.98 -5.84
CA ILE A 81 2.19 -17.36 -5.51
C ILE A 81 2.53 -16.80 -4.14
N THR A 82 2.78 -17.68 -3.16
CA THR A 82 3.30 -17.28 -1.85
C THR A 82 4.83 -17.44 -1.84
N VAL A 83 5.56 -16.38 -1.54
CA VAL A 83 7.01 -16.38 -1.46
C VAL A 83 7.45 -16.71 -0.03
N ALA A 84 8.03 -17.90 0.15
CA ALA A 84 8.67 -18.26 1.41
C ALA A 84 10.14 -17.84 1.39
N GLN A 85 10.50 -16.81 2.16
CA GLN A 85 11.84 -16.23 2.21
C GLN A 85 12.52 -16.51 3.56
N VAL A 86 13.69 -17.15 3.52
CA VAL A 86 14.54 -17.28 4.71
C VAL A 86 14.98 -15.89 5.18
N LEU A 87 14.90 -15.63 6.49
CA LEU A 87 15.31 -14.38 7.12
C LEU A 87 16.79 -14.08 6.78
N PRO A 88 17.06 -13.04 5.97
CA PRO A 88 18.43 -12.68 5.62
C PRO A 88 19.15 -12.04 6.80
N LYS A 89 20.49 -12.04 6.73
CA LYS A 89 21.34 -11.35 7.71
C LYS A 89 21.08 -9.83 7.76
N THR A 90 20.81 -9.22 6.61
CA THR A 90 20.56 -7.79 6.46
C THR A 90 19.10 -7.55 6.07
N GLY A 91 18.49 -6.49 6.59
CA GLY A 91 17.10 -6.12 6.30
C GLY A 91 16.87 -5.75 4.83
N GLU A 92 17.84 -5.12 4.18
CA GLU A 92 17.73 -4.65 2.79
C GLU A 92 17.30 -5.74 1.80
N LYS A 93 17.81 -6.97 1.97
CA LYS A 93 17.48 -8.07 1.06
C LYS A 93 16.01 -8.49 1.15
N ILE A 94 15.45 -8.55 2.37
CA ILE A 94 14.03 -8.89 2.52
C ILE A 94 13.16 -7.74 2.03
N GLU A 95 13.58 -6.50 2.23
CA GLU A 95 12.87 -5.31 1.73
C GLU A 95 12.76 -5.32 0.20
N GLN A 96 13.84 -5.67 -0.52
CA GLN A 96 13.81 -5.85 -1.98
C GLN A 96 12.91 -7.00 -2.42
N VAL A 97 12.93 -8.14 -1.72
CA VAL A 97 12.04 -9.28 -2.03
C VAL A 97 10.57 -8.89 -1.85
N LEU A 98 10.25 -8.15 -0.79
CA LEU A 98 8.90 -7.67 -0.53
C LEU A 98 8.44 -6.68 -1.59
N GLN A 99 9.27 -5.71 -1.93
CA GLN A 99 8.97 -4.72 -2.96
C GLN A 99 8.74 -5.40 -4.32
N HIS A 100 9.75 -6.06 -4.86
CA HIS A 100 9.68 -6.63 -6.21
C HIS A 100 8.71 -7.81 -6.30
N GLY A 101 8.58 -8.58 -5.22
CA GLY A 101 7.57 -9.63 -5.15
C GLY A 101 6.16 -9.06 -5.25
N THR A 102 5.89 -7.90 -4.65
CA THR A 102 4.59 -7.22 -4.75
C THR A 102 4.37 -6.69 -6.17
N GLU A 103 5.38 -6.05 -6.76
CA GLU A 103 5.33 -5.49 -8.13
C GLU A 103 5.02 -6.56 -9.20
N ILE A 104 5.46 -7.82 -8.99
CA ILE A 104 5.19 -8.94 -9.91
C ILE A 104 3.97 -9.77 -9.52
N GLY A 105 3.22 -9.38 -8.48
CA GLY A 105 1.95 -10.00 -8.09
C GLY A 105 2.08 -11.25 -7.20
N ALA A 106 3.03 -11.28 -6.27
CA ALA A 106 3.03 -12.28 -5.21
C ALA A 106 1.80 -12.10 -4.32
N ASP A 107 1.09 -13.20 -4.06
CA ASP A 107 -0.14 -13.25 -3.23
C ASP A 107 0.18 -13.12 -1.73
N GLY A 108 1.40 -13.47 -1.32
CA GLY A 108 1.83 -13.30 0.06
C GLY A 108 3.27 -13.68 0.32
N PHE A 109 3.73 -13.36 1.53
CA PHE A 109 5.10 -13.59 1.97
C PHE A 109 5.14 -14.31 3.31
N VAL A 110 6.00 -15.32 3.40
CA VAL A 110 6.29 -16.03 4.65
C VAL A 110 7.78 -15.86 4.94
N VAL A 111 8.11 -15.09 5.97
CA VAL A 111 9.50 -14.95 6.43
C VAL A 111 9.76 -15.95 7.55
N PHE A 112 10.75 -16.82 7.35
CA PHE A 112 11.04 -17.90 8.29
C PHE A 112 12.52 -18.03 8.61
N GLN A 113 12.84 -18.67 9.74
CA GLN A 113 14.21 -19.02 10.09
C GLN A 113 14.45 -20.50 9.76
N SER A 114 15.54 -20.79 9.05
CA SER A 114 15.99 -22.15 8.75
C SER A 114 17.17 -22.56 9.64
N GLU A 115 17.46 -23.87 9.72
CA GLU A 115 18.61 -24.44 10.46
C GLU A 115 19.95 -23.77 10.11
N ARG A 116 20.19 -23.50 8.82
CA ARG A 116 21.42 -22.87 8.31
C ARG A 116 21.37 -21.34 8.27
N SER A 117 20.34 -20.73 8.87
CA SER A 117 20.21 -19.26 8.88
C SER A 117 21.23 -18.65 9.84
N VAL A 118 22.02 -17.69 9.34
CA VAL A 118 22.93 -16.89 10.16
C VAL A 118 22.16 -15.87 11.00
N ALA A 119 21.01 -15.41 10.51
CA ALA A 119 20.11 -14.53 11.24
C ALA A 119 19.22 -15.33 12.19
N ARG A 120 19.10 -14.86 13.43
CA ARG A 120 18.15 -15.38 14.41
C ARG A 120 16.92 -14.48 14.47
N MET A 121 15.74 -15.07 14.61
CA MET A 121 14.55 -14.32 14.98
C MET A 121 14.81 -13.58 16.29
N GLU A 122 14.38 -12.32 16.31
CA GLU A 122 14.53 -11.44 17.47
C GLU A 122 13.40 -11.69 18.48
N THR A 123 13.37 -10.91 19.56
CA THR A 123 12.22 -10.89 20.46
C THR A 123 10.95 -10.58 19.69
N ARG A 124 9.81 -11.06 20.20
CA ARG A 124 8.49 -10.87 19.60
C ARG A 124 8.23 -9.41 19.21
N ASP A 125 8.50 -8.47 20.12
CA ASP A 125 8.30 -7.04 19.88
C ASP A 125 9.11 -6.50 18.70
N ARG A 126 10.35 -6.99 18.51
CA ARG A 126 11.19 -6.59 17.37
C ARG A 126 10.69 -7.18 16.06
N VAL A 127 10.18 -8.42 16.10
CA VAL A 127 9.53 -9.04 14.94
C VAL A 127 8.30 -8.23 14.54
N GLU A 128 7.43 -7.89 15.50
CA GLU A 128 6.23 -7.09 15.24
C GLU A 128 6.57 -5.72 14.62
N LYS A 129 7.58 -5.01 15.15
CA LYS A 129 8.05 -3.75 14.58
C LYS A 129 8.61 -3.89 13.16
N LYS A 130 9.32 -4.98 12.87
CA LYS A 130 9.81 -5.28 11.52
C LYS A 130 8.67 -5.59 10.57
N THR A 131 7.71 -6.41 11.00
CA THR A 131 6.52 -6.73 10.22
C THR A 131 5.74 -5.48 9.86
N GLU A 132 5.61 -4.51 10.77
CA GLU A 132 4.92 -3.25 10.48
C GLU A 132 5.66 -2.43 9.41
N ARG A 133 6.98 -2.32 9.51
CA ARG A 133 7.80 -1.70 8.45
C ARG A 133 7.62 -2.42 7.11
N TRP A 134 7.63 -3.75 7.11
CA TRP A 134 7.48 -4.56 5.90
C TRP A 134 6.11 -4.40 5.25
N ARG A 135 5.04 -4.27 6.05
CA ARG A 135 3.70 -3.95 5.53
C ARG A 135 3.69 -2.61 4.81
N GLY A 136 4.38 -1.60 5.34
CA GLY A 136 4.53 -0.30 4.66
C GLY A 136 5.21 -0.40 3.29
N ILE A 137 6.22 -1.27 3.16
CA ILE A 137 6.91 -1.52 1.87
C ILE A 137 5.98 -2.22 0.89
N VAL A 138 5.27 -3.25 1.32
CA VAL A 138 4.29 -3.97 0.47
C VAL A 138 3.18 -3.01 0.04
N GLN A 139 2.65 -2.20 0.95
CA GLN A 139 1.62 -1.21 0.61
C GLN A 139 2.15 -0.21 -0.42
N SER A 140 3.33 0.37 -0.19
CA SER A 140 3.92 1.33 -1.12
C SER A 140 4.24 0.73 -2.49
N ALA A 141 4.54 -0.56 -2.57
CA ALA A 141 4.79 -1.24 -3.85
C ALA A 141 3.49 -1.59 -4.60
N ALA A 142 2.34 -1.56 -3.91
CA ALA A 142 1.02 -1.77 -4.48
C ALA A 142 0.29 -0.45 -4.86
N GLU A 143 0.79 0.70 -4.39
CA GLU A 143 0.31 2.06 -4.74
C GLU A 143 0.83 2.50 -6.12
#